data_AF-A0AAV0XTI7-F1
#
_entry.id   AF-A0AAV0XTI7-F1
#
_cell.length_a   1.000
_cell.length_b   1.000
_cell.length_c   1.000
_cell.angle_alpha   90.00
_cell.angle_beta   90.00
_cell.angle_gamma   90.00
#
_symmetry.space_group_name_H-M   'P 1'
#
loop_
_entity.id
_entity.type
_entity.pdbx_description
1 polymer ?
#
loop_
_entity_poly.entity_id
_entity_poly.type
_entity_poly.pdbx_seq_one_letter_code
_entity_poly.pdbx_strand_id
1 'polypeptide(L)'
;MFQRHNILLEVIPFRPSYHSGDEIYDFVIEILEKWDININNIQVFVHDNAANMGKPFHHRSFKSVSCTSHTLQLAINDVLIMEKQHEELCKKVRSVVS
;
A
#
# COMPACT_ATOMS: atom_id res chain seq x y z
N MET A 1 -0.17 -27.32 14.97
CA MET A 1 -0.38 -27.02 13.55
C MET A 1 -0.68 -25.53 13.45
N PHE A 2 0.02 -24.78 12.60
CA PHE A 2 -0.27 -23.35 12.43
C PHE A 2 -1.46 -23.17 11.51
N GLN A 3 -2.47 -22.44 11.96
CA GLN A 3 -3.65 -22.09 11.18
C GLN A 3 -3.59 -20.60 10.83
N ARG A 4 -3.80 -20.28 9.55
CA ARG A 4 -3.83 -18.89 9.09
C ARG A 4 -5.23 -18.32 9.31
N HIS A 5 -5.30 -17.23 10.07
CA HIS A 5 -6.50 -16.41 10.21
C HIS A 5 -6.36 -15.13 9.39
N ASN A 6 -7.46 -14.67 8.79
CA ASN A 6 -7.54 -13.38 8.12
C ASN A 6 -8.67 -12.60 8.79
N ILE A 7 -8.32 -11.52 9.46
CA ILE A 7 -9.25 -10.72 10.27
C ILE A 7 -9.07 -9.27 9.84
N LEU A 8 -10.19 -8.63 9.48
CA LEU A 8 -10.23 -7.20 9.25
C LEU A 8 -10.34 -6.50 10.60
N LEU A 9 -9.33 -5.69 10.94
CA LEU A 9 -9.34 -4.91 12.18
C LEU A 9 -10.18 -3.64 12.02
N GLU A 10 -9.90 -2.83 11.01
CA GLU A 10 -10.53 -1.52 10.84
C GLU A 10 -10.61 -1.11 9.37
N VAL A 11 -11.65 -0.34 9.03
CA VAL A 11 -11.74 0.43 7.78
C VAL A 11 -12.07 1.86 8.15
N ILE A 12 -11.12 2.77 7.96
CA ILE A 12 -11.26 4.16 8.38
C ILE A 12 -11.46 5.05 7.14
N PRO A 13 -12.47 5.93 7.12
CA PRO A 13 -12.57 6.96 6.09
C PRO A 13 -11.41 7.95 6.25
N PHE A 14 -10.60 8.07 5.21
CA PHE A 14 -9.52 9.06 5.18
C PHE A 14 -10.09 10.47 5.23
N ARG A 15 -9.52 11.32 6.11
CA ARG A 15 -9.91 12.71 6.23
C ARG A 15 -9.22 13.55 5.12
N PRO A 16 -9.86 14.60 4.58
CA PRO A 16 -9.44 15.27 3.34
C PRO A 16 -8.02 15.88 3.32
N SER A 17 -7.43 16.16 4.49
CA SER A 17 -6.12 16.80 4.62
C SER A 17 -4.98 15.85 4.99
N TYR A 18 -5.26 14.54 5.11
CA TYR A 18 -4.38 13.57 5.78
C TYR A 18 -3.86 12.53 4.79
N HIS A 19 -2.72 12.78 4.16
CA HIS A 19 -2.08 11.81 3.26
C HIS A 19 -0.56 11.77 3.45
N SER A 20 -0.02 12.36 4.52
CA SER A 20 1.40 12.24 4.83
C SER A 20 1.72 10.86 5.40
N GLY A 21 2.99 10.46 5.29
CA GLY A 21 3.45 9.21 5.89
C GLY A 21 3.22 9.16 7.41
N ASP A 22 3.57 10.23 8.11
CA ASP A 22 3.45 10.29 9.58
C ASP A 22 2.01 10.10 10.05
N GLU A 23 1.03 10.65 9.34
CA GLU A 23 -0.39 10.48 9.69
C GLU A 23 -0.87 9.04 9.48
N ILE A 24 -0.41 8.38 8.40
CA ILE A 24 -0.70 6.96 8.17
C ILE A 24 -0.13 6.11 9.30
N TYR A 25 1.06 6.46 9.80
CA TYR A 25 1.64 5.80 10.96
C TYR A 25 0.76 5.98 12.20
N ASP A 26 0.35 7.21 12.50
CA ASP A 26 -0.47 7.50 13.68
C ASP A 26 -1.78 6.71 13.63
N PHE A 27 -2.45 6.62 12.48
CA PHE A 27 -3.64 5.77 12.31
C PHE A 27 -3.37 4.29 12.60
N VAL A 28 -2.22 3.77 12.16
CA VAL A 28 -1.86 2.38 12.42
C VAL A 28 -1.67 2.16 13.92
N ILE A 29 -0.99 3.07 14.62
CA ILE A 29 -0.81 2.99 16.07
C ILE A 29 -2.15 3.06 16.80
N GLU A 30 -3.02 3.99 16.44
CA GLU A 30 -4.36 4.12 17.02
C GLU A 30 -5.18 2.83 16.86
N ILE A 31 -5.11 2.18 15.68
CA ILE A 31 -5.78 0.89 15.45
C ILE A 31 -5.19 -0.19 16.37
N LEU A 32 -3.86 -0.30 16.45
CA LEU A 32 -3.23 -1.32 17.28
C LEU A 32 -3.56 -1.14 18.75
N GLU A 33 -3.53 0.10 19.26
CA GLU A 33 -3.91 0.43 20.63
C GLU A 33 -5.39 0.12 20.91
N LYS A 34 -6.29 0.49 19.98
CA LYS A 34 -7.73 0.19 20.08
C LYS A 34 -8.01 -1.31 20.23
N TRP A 35 -7.23 -2.14 19.55
CA TRP A 35 -7.37 -3.60 19.55
C TRP A 35 -6.47 -4.29 20.58
N ASP A 36 -5.78 -3.54 21.45
CA ASP A 36 -4.82 -4.04 22.45
C ASP A 36 -3.73 -4.94 21.85
N ILE A 37 -3.30 -4.61 20.63
CA ILE A 37 -2.25 -5.33 19.91
C ILE A 37 -0.91 -4.65 20.19
N ASN A 38 -0.08 -5.32 20.98
CA ASN A 38 1.29 -4.85 21.19
C ASN A 38 2.05 -4.86 19.85
N ILE A 39 2.61 -3.71 19.51
CA ILE A 39 3.36 -3.49 18.28
C ILE A 39 4.55 -4.43 18.08
N ASN A 40 5.17 -4.88 19.19
CA ASN A 40 6.28 -5.83 19.16
C ASN A 40 5.85 -7.24 18.71
N ASN A 41 4.55 -7.54 18.71
CA ASN A 41 4.01 -8.80 18.19
C ASN A 41 3.89 -8.78 16.66
N ILE A 42 4.06 -7.62 16.02
CA ILE A 42 3.94 -7.49 14.58
C ILE A 42 5.29 -7.78 13.92
N GLN A 43 5.33 -8.86 13.16
CA GLN A 43 6.55 -9.30 12.48
C GLN A 43 6.84 -8.51 11.20
N VAL A 44 5.78 -8.14 10.47
CA VAL A 44 5.89 -7.44 9.19
C VAL A 44 4.64 -6.65 8.86
N PHE A 45 4.83 -5.46 8.30
CA PHE A 45 3.78 -4.67 7.64
C PHE A 45 3.86 -4.85 6.14
N VAL A 46 2.73 -5.16 5.49
CA VAL A 46 2.63 -5.27 4.04
C VAL A 46 1.83 -4.07 3.52
N HIS A 47 2.37 -3.31 2.58
CA HIS A 47 1.74 -2.11 2.03
C HIS A 47 1.96 -1.99 0.52
N ASP A 48 1.21 -1.12 -0.17
CA ASP A 48 1.48 -0.79 -1.57
C ASP A 48 2.74 0.09 -1.72
N ASN A 49 3.18 0.34 -2.95
CA ASN A 49 4.41 1.11 -3.20
C ASN A 49 4.18 2.62 -3.31
N ALA A 50 3.03 3.14 -2.85
CA ALA A 50 2.82 4.57 -2.83
C ALA A 50 3.84 5.27 -1.92
N ALA A 51 4.31 6.45 -2.33
CA ALA A 51 5.38 7.17 -1.67
C ALA A 51 5.11 7.46 -0.18
N ASN A 52 3.84 7.61 0.19
CA ASN A 52 3.43 7.91 1.56
C ASN A 52 3.23 6.64 2.41
N MET A 53 3.14 5.46 1.79
CA MET A 53 2.98 4.19 2.51
C MET A 53 4.30 3.62 3.02
N GLY A 54 5.42 3.84 2.31
CA GLY A 54 6.73 3.30 2.72
C GLY A 54 7.47 4.14 3.77
N LYS A 55 7.45 5.48 3.63
CA LYS A 55 8.14 6.42 4.53
C LYS A 55 7.88 6.22 6.04
N PRO A 56 6.63 6.05 6.50
CA PRO A 56 6.35 5.96 7.93
C PRO A 56 7.03 4.79 8.64
N PHE A 57 7.18 3.66 7.95
CA PHE A 57 7.68 2.42 8.56
C PHE A 57 9.21 2.30 8.53
N HIS A 58 9.89 3.03 7.64
CA HIS A 58 11.35 3.00 7.53
C HIS A 58 12.08 3.62 8.74
N HIS A 59 11.50 4.63 9.38
CA HIS A 59 12.18 5.40 10.43
C HIS A 59 12.05 4.83 11.85
N ARG A 60 11.14 3.87 12.08
CA ARG A 60 10.69 3.51 13.43
C ARG A 60 10.81 2.02 13.78
N SER A 61 11.84 1.35 13.25
CA SER A 61 12.19 -0.06 13.58
C SER A 61 11.17 -1.11 13.11
N PHE A 62 10.34 -0.79 12.11
CA PHE A 62 9.42 -1.75 11.52
C PHE A 62 10.09 -2.53 10.40
N LYS A 63 9.82 -3.83 10.36
CA LYS A 63 9.96 -4.58 9.12
C LYS A 63 8.74 -4.31 8.26
N SER A 64 8.94 -3.70 7.12
CA SER A 64 7.90 -3.47 6.12
C SER A 64 8.32 -4.08 4.78
N VAL A 65 7.34 -4.53 4.02
CA VAL A 65 7.55 -5.08 2.67
C VAL A 65 6.48 -4.58 1.72
N SER A 66 6.91 -4.36 0.48
CA SER A 66 6.05 -4.04 -0.63
C SER A 66 5.12 -5.19 -1.01
N CYS A 67 3.89 -4.85 -1.36
CA CYS A 67 2.90 -5.79 -1.89
C CYS A 67 3.33 -6.31 -3.27
N THR A 68 3.44 -7.63 -3.41
CA THR A 68 3.81 -8.30 -4.66
C THR A 68 2.85 -7.95 -5.80
N SER A 69 1.54 -7.90 -5.54
CA SER A 69 0.55 -7.57 -6.57
C SER A 69 0.74 -6.17 -7.12
N HIS A 70 1.06 -5.20 -6.26
CA HIS A 70 1.32 -3.83 -6.69
C HIS A 70 2.63 -3.73 -7.48
N THR A 71 3.69 -4.40 -7.02
CA THR A 71 4.97 -4.47 -7.76
C THR A 71 4.80 -5.10 -9.15
N LEU A 72 4.00 -6.18 -9.26
CA LEU A 72 3.71 -6.81 -10.54
C LEU A 72 2.94 -5.86 -11.48
N GLN A 73 1.96 -5.14 -10.94
CA GLN A 73 1.22 -4.14 -11.72
C GLN A 73 2.13 -3.03 -12.24
N LEU A 74 3.09 -2.56 -11.44
CA LEU A 74 4.07 -1.56 -11.88
C LEU A 74 4.94 -2.11 -13.01
N ALA A 75 5.47 -3.32 -12.88
CA ALA A 75 6.29 -3.94 -13.92
C ALA A 75 5.53 -4.08 -15.27
N ILE A 76 4.26 -4.45 -15.22
CA ILE A 76 3.41 -4.52 -16.42
C ILE A 76 3.21 -3.12 -17.02
N ASN A 77 2.89 -2.13 -16.19
CA ASN A 77 2.67 -0.75 -16.64
C ASN A 77 3.94 -0.15 -17.27
N ASP A 78 5.11 -0.42 -16.70
CA ASP A 78 6.38 0.06 -17.22
C ASP A 78 6.60 -0.46 -18.64
N VAL A 79 6.39 -1.76 -18.89
CA VAL A 79 6.53 -2.36 -20.23
C VAL A 79 5.52 -1.79 -21.23
N LEU A 80 4.28 -1.54 -20.79
CA LEU A 80 3.24 -0.96 -21.65
C LEU A 80 3.53 0.48 -22.04
N ILE A 81 4.28 1.23 -21.23
CA ILE A 81 4.61 2.64 -21.48
C ILE A 81 5.96 2.79 -22.20
N MET A 82 6.94 1.94 -21.90
CA MET A 82 8.28 1.99 -22.51
C MET A 82 8.25 1.74 -24.03
N GLU A 83 7.34 0.88 -24.48
CA GLU A 83 7.17 0.58 -25.91
C GLU A 83 6.16 1.54 -26.55
N LYS A 84 6.65 2.39 -27.47
CA LYS A 84 5.83 3.43 -28.12
C LYS A 84 4.55 2.89 -28.77
N GLN A 85 4.61 1.70 -29.36
CA GLN A 85 3.45 1.07 -30.00
C GLN A 85 2.36 0.71 -28.98
N HIS A 86 2.76 0.19 -27.81
CA HIS A 86 1.84 -0.14 -26.73
C HIS A 86 1.23 1.14 -26.13
N GLU A 87 2.07 2.16 -25.90
CA GLU A 87 1.61 3.44 -25.37
C GLU A 87 0.58 4.12 -26.29
N GLU A 88 0.82 4.15 -27.61
CA GLU A 88 -0.10 4.70 -28.60
C GLU A 88 -1.42 3.92 -28.66
N LEU A 89 -1.37 2.59 -28.60
CA LEU A 89 -2.56 1.75 -28.56
C LEU A 89 -3.37 2.04 -27.29
N CYS A 90 -2.73 2.09 -26.13
CA CYS A 90 -3.38 2.41 -24.87
C CYS A 90 -4.05 3.80 -24.91
N LYS A 91 -3.38 4.82 -25.50
CA LYS A 91 -3.96 6.15 -25.70
C LYS A 91 -5.22 6.12 -26.56
N LYS A 92 -5.19 5.42 -27.70
CA LYS A 92 -6.34 5.27 -28.61
C LYS A 92 -7.52 4.54 -27.96
N VAL A 93 -7.25 3.47 -27.21
CA VAL A 93 -8.33 2.73 -26.53
C VAL A 93 -8.97 3.59 -25.43
N ARG A 94 -8.17 4.33 -24.66
CA ARG A 94 -8.70 5.24 -23.63
C ARG A 94 -9.61 6.31 -24.23
N SER A 95 -9.29 6.86 -25.40
CA SER A 95 -10.15 7.88 -26.05
C SER A 95 -11.50 7.37 -26.54
N VAL A 96 -11.74 6.05 -26.56
CA VAL A 96 -13.06 5.47 -26.88
C VAL A 96 -13.96 5.43 -25.65
N VAL A 97 -13.37 5.34 -24.46
CA VAL A 97 -14.09 5.21 -23.18
C VAL A 97 -14.21 6.56 -22.46
N SER A 98 -13.42 7.56 -22.86
CA SER A 98 -13.44 8.95 -22.35
C SER A 98 -14.43 9.80 -23.14
#